data_AF-A0A9W8I1Q0-F1
#
_entry.id   AF-A0A9W8I1Q0-F1
#
_cell.length_a   1.000
_cell.length_b   1.000
_cell.length_c   1.000
_cell.angle_alpha   90.00
_cell.angle_beta   90.00
_cell.angle_gamma   90.00
#
_symmetry.space_group_name_H-M   'P 1'
#
loop_
_entity.id
_entity.type
_entity.pdbx_description
1 polymer ?
#
loop_
_entity_poly.entity_id
_entity_poly.type
_entity_poly.pdbx_seq_one_letter_code
_entity_poly.pdbx_strand_id
1 'polypeptide(L)'
;MRLPLTSALGLGLLCVQQVAGITPPPGAESLTACSDVSVRKEIRTLSSEEWNTYKSAVEGAKSDRWIDWFGYLHERVSSKIHGNSEFFVYHRKFINDYEKILRGYEPNVVLPYWNTMIDYQNPSGSPVLGDKYFGGNGATGECVSTGLANSWNFTYLGNECLQRKFGEADSIVTWYSPEYVTSILQSSPTYAELRAGIENSLHGIVHLSIGGDMNTMHSPADPIFWLHHSNIDRVYAQWQAVDPDERTYMYDGTDSTGKEVSLNDKLTYTSTAAYEVMRLGYGNMCYTYDTIKAADGDSKSLLSTRQRKCKPRPSKATQTIQKLPVKLLTNYYPSFNKKKFSPLENEMSDITPKQPMAAECNKSFTPPKPSEKLRGKMPYPGRLSKDYIKMMNLNPKEVKAAEERARAMVDELNAANYLSPYLFDLDK
;
A
#
# COMPACT_ATOMS: atom_id res chain seq x y z
N MET A 1 8.26 5.37 -77.95
CA MET A 1 7.97 4.45 -76.83
C MET A 1 8.94 4.80 -75.69
N ARG A 2 8.42 4.94 -74.45
CA ARG A 2 9.10 5.19 -73.16
C ARG A 2 9.32 6.67 -72.71
N LEU A 3 8.34 7.16 -71.95
CA LEU A 3 8.52 7.85 -70.65
C LEU A 3 8.71 6.78 -69.54
N PRO A 4 9.00 7.08 -68.25
CA PRO A 4 9.29 8.36 -67.54
C PRO A 4 10.50 8.27 -66.55
N LEU A 5 10.81 9.34 -65.80
CA LEU A 5 10.74 9.39 -64.32
C LEU A 5 11.17 10.78 -63.79
N THR A 6 10.26 11.45 -63.09
CA THR A 6 10.49 12.65 -62.28
C THR A 6 10.78 12.25 -60.83
N SER A 7 11.75 12.93 -60.22
CA SER A 7 12.21 12.75 -58.85
C SER A 7 11.29 13.44 -57.84
N ALA A 8 10.79 12.69 -56.85
CA ALA A 8 10.06 13.20 -55.71
C ALA A 8 11.00 13.28 -54.49
N LEU A 9 11.17 14.48 -53.93
CA LEU A 9 11.79 14.71 -52.62
C LEU A 9 10.79 14.30 -51.54
N GLY A 10 11.11 13.26 -50.77
CA GLY A 10 10.38 12.90 -49.56
C GLY A 10 10.91 13.67 -48.35
N LEU A 11 10.12 14.61 -47.83
CA LEU A 11 10.28 15.09 -46.46
C LEU A 11 9.83 13.97 -45.50
N GLY A 12 10.78 13.36 -44.80
CA GLY A 12 10.49 12.47 -43.68
C GLY A 12 10.02 13.29 -42.49
N LEU A 13 8.71 13.30 -42.21
CA LEU A 13 8.20 13.69 -40.90
C LEU A 13 8.64 12.64 -39.88
N LEU A 14 9.56 13.01 -38.99
CA LEU A 14 9.74 12.35 -37.70
C LEU A 14 8.45 12.53 -36.91
N CYS A 15 7.59 11.53 -36.93
CA CYS A 15 6.44 11.45 -36.04
C CYS A 15 6.97 11.20 -34.62
N VAL A 16 7.15 12.26 -33.86
CA VAL A 16 7.24 12.16 -32.40
C VAL A 16 5.86 11.70 -31.96
N GLN A 17 5.71 10.42 -31.63
CA GLN A 17 4.54 9.94 -30.91
C GLN A 17 4.54 10.65 -29.55
N GLN A 18 3.80 11.76 -29.45
CA GLN A 18 3.25 12.21 -28.18
C GLN A 18 2.43 11.03 -27.66
N VAL A 19 2.88 10.43 -26.56
CA VAL A 19 2.04 9.54 -25.77
C VAL A 19 0.88 10.42 -25.31
N ALA A 20 -0.31 10.19 -25.84
CA ALA A 20 -1.49 10.90 -25.39
C ALA A 20 -1.71 10.52 -23.93
N GLY A 21 -1.64 11.50 -23.03
CA GLY A 21 -1.93 11.28 -21.60
C GLY A 21 -3.33 10.72 -21.41
N ILE A 22 -3.54 9.99 -20.32
CA ILE A 22 -4.83 9.38 -20.01
C ILE A 22 -5.84 10.50 -19.70
N THR A 23 -6.71 10.81 -20.65
CA THR A 23 -7.77 11.79 -20.45
C THR A 23 -8.83 11.21 -19.50
N PRO A 24 -9.11 11.87 -18.35
CA PRO A 24 -10.18 11.43 -17.46
C PRO A 24 -11.54 11.45 -18.17
N PRO A 25 -12.50 10.57 -17.81
CA PRO A 25 -13.85 10.65 -18.35
C PRO A 25 -14.53 11.94 -17.87
N PRO A 26 -15.53 12.48 -18.59
CA PRO A 26 -16.22 13.73 -18.19
C PRO A 26 -16.78 13.72 -16.77
N GLY A 27 -17.19 12.55 -16.26
CA GLY A 27 -17.66 12.40 -14.88
C GLY A 27 -16.56 12.58 -13.82
N ALA A 28 -15.29 12.35 -14.17
CA ALA A 28 -14.16 12.58 -13.26
C ALA A 28 -13.81 14.06 -13.14
N GLU A 29 -13.96 14.84 -14.22
CA GLU A 29 -13.73 16.29 -14.23
C GLU A 29 -14.77 17.05 -13.39
N SER A 30 -15.96 16.47 -13.18
CA SER A 30 -17.03 17.07 -12.37
C SER A 30 -16.94 16.74 -10.87
N LEU A 31 -16.00 15.90 -10.44
CA LEU A 31 -15.80 15.61 -9.02
C LEU A 31 -15.34 16.87 -8.28
N THR A 32 -16.07 17.25 -7.25
CA THR A 32 -15.71 18.43 -6.44
C THR A 32 -14.55 18.12 -5.50
N ALA A 33 -13.67 19.10 -5.29
CA ALA A 33 -12.69 19.01 -4.21
C ALA A 33 -13.41 18.94 -2.85
N CYS A 34 -12.89 18.14 -1.93
CA CYS A 34 -13.42 18.03 -0.59
C CYS A 34 -13.16 19.33 0.22
N SER A 35 -14.13 19.73 1.03
CA SER A 35 -13.95 20.86 1.97
C SER A 35 -12.95 20.52 3.06
N ASP A 36 -13.02 19.28 3.54
CA ASP A 36 -12.20 18.75 4.63
C ASP A 36 -11.57 17.43 4.19
N VAL A 37 -10.24 17.32 4.34
CA VAL A 37 -9.48 16.13 3.96
C VAL A 37 -8.86 15.54 5.22
N SER A 38 -9.30 14.33 5.58
CA SER A 38 -8.72 13.58 6.70
C SER A 38 -7.33 13.07 6.35
N VAL A 39 -6.42 12.99 7.32
CA VAL A 39 -5.05 12.47 7.09
C VAL A 39 -4.91 11.13 7.80
N ARG A 40 -4.88 10.03 7.04
CA ARG A 40 -4.57 8.69 7.54
C ARG A 40 -3.10 8.62 7.94
N LYS A 41 -2.84 8.19 9.16
CA LYS A 41 -1.49 8.16 9.78
C LYS A 41 -1.03 6.75 10.05
N GLU A 42 0.30 6.58 10.14
CA GLU A 42 0.88 5.32 10.61
C GLU A 42 0.46 5.08 12.07
N ILE A 43 -0.05 3.89 12.39
CA ILE A 43 -0.64 3.60 13.70
C ILE A 43 0.28 3.90 14.90
N ARG A 44 1.60 3.74 14.78
CA ARG A 44 2.56 4.00 15.86
C ARG A 44 2.80 5.49 16.08
N THR A 45 2.35 6.34 15.17
CA THR A 45 2.44 7.81 15.28
C THR A 45 1.19 8.43 15.92
N LEU A 46 0.11 7.66 16.05
CA LEU A 46 -1.11 8.13 16.71
C LEU A 46 -0.83 8.51 18.16
N SER A 47 -1.42 9.62 18.58
CA SER A 47 -1.57 9.96 19.99
C SER A 47 -2.45 8.93 20.70
N SER A 48 -2.38 8.89 22.03
CA SER A 48 -3.28 8.04 22.83
C SER A 48 -4.76 8.39 22.61
N GLU A 49 -5.07 9.67 22.36
CA GLU A 49 -6.43 10.11 22.05
C GLU A 49 -6.91 9.56 20.70
N GLU A 50 -6.13 9.74 19.64
CA GLU A 50 -6.46 9.20 18.31
C GLU A 50 -6.60 7.68 18.33
N TRP A 51 -5.73 6.97 19.06
CA TRP A 51 -5.84 5.53 19.24
C TRP A 51 -7.13 5.14 19.98
N ASN A 52 -7.48 5.84 21.06
CA ASN A 52 -8.70 5.56 21.81
C ASN A 52 -9.96 5.85 20.98
N THR A 53 -9.99 6.94 20.21
CA THR A 53 -11.07 7.23 19.27
C THR A 53 -11.21 6.12 18.23
N TYR A 54 -10.12 5.70 17.60
CA TYR A 54 -10.16 4.59 16.65
C TYR A 54 -10.66 3.29 17.31
N LYS A 55 -10.10 2.94 18.47
CA LYS A 55 -10.48 1.75 19.22
C LYS A 55 -11.99 1.75 19.56
N SER A 56 -12.49 2.84 20.12
CA SER A 56 -13.91 3.04 20.48
C SER A 56 -14.83 2.82 19.27
N ALA A 57 -14.50 3.43 18.12
CA ALA A 57 -15.27 3.30 16.91
C ALA A 57 -15.34 1.84 16.41
N VAL A 58 -14.21 1.14 16.45
CA VAL A 58 -14.10 -0.26 16.02
C VAL A 58 -14.88 -1.19 16.95
N GLU A 59 -14.82 -0.97 18.27
CA GLU A 59 -15.60 -1.74 19.25
C GLU A 59 -17.12 -1.54 19.03
N GLY A 60 -17.56 -0.30 18.77
CA GLY A 60 -18.95 0.00 18.42
C GLY A 60 -19.39 -0.71 17.13
N ALA A 61 -18.61 -0.59 16.06
CA ALA A 61 -18.89 -1.25 14.78
C ALA A 61 -18.88 -2.79 14.90
N LYS A 62 -18.02 -3.36 15.76
CA LYS A 62 -18.01 -4.80 16.04
C LYS A 62 -19.27 -5.24 16.78
N SER A 63 -19.70 -4.48 17.79
CA SER A 63 -20.91 -4.74 18.57
C SER A 63 -22.15 -4.82 17.66
N ASP A 64 -22.24 -3.89 16.71
CA ASP A 64 -23.35 -3.82 15.75
C ASP A 64 -23.15 -4.73 14.53
N ARG A 65 -22.14 -5.60 14.54
CA ARG A 65 -21.87 -6.62 13.50
C ARG A 65 -21.51 -6.05 12.12
N TRP A 66 -21.08 -4.80 12.03
CA TRP A 66 -20.58 -4.23 10.77
C TRP A 66 -19.33 -4.96 10.27
N ILE A 67 -18.41 -5.29 11.19
CA ILE A 67 -17.19 -6.04 10.84
C ILE A 67 -17.53 -7.42 10.27
N ASP A 68 -18.50 -8.12 10.88
CA ASP A 68 -19.03 -9.40 10.40
C ASP A 68 -19.62 -9.26 8.99
N TRP A 69 -20.39 -8.20 8.74
CA TRP A 69 -20.99 -7.93 7.42
C TRP A 69 -19.93 -7.67 6.35
N PHE A 70 -18.88 -6.90 6.67
CA PHE A 70 -17.78 -6.66 5.74
C PHE A 70 -17.02 -7.96 5.42
N GLY A 71 -16.75 -8.80 6.43
CA GLY A 71 -16.15 -10.13 6.23
C GLY A 71 -16.99 -10.99 5.30
N TYR A 72 -18.30 -11.09 5.56
CA TYR A 72 -19.25 -11.82 4.71
C TYR A 72 -19.31 -11.26 3.28
N LEU A 73 -19.38 -9.94 3.10
CA LEU A 73 -19.46 -9.32 1.78
C LEU A 73 -18.20 -9.62 0.98
N HIS A 74 -17.03 -9.40 1.56
CA HIS A 74 -15.75 -9.64 0.90
C HIS A 74 -15.61 -11.11 0.48
N GLU A 75 -16.01 -12.05 1.34
CA GLU A 75 -16.00 -13.48 1.02
C GLU A 75 -16.82 -13.79 -0.24
N ARG A 76 -18.03 -13.23 -0.34
CA ARG A 76 -18.98 -13.46 -1.43
C ARG A 76 -18.52 -12.91 -2.78
N VAL A 77 -17.69 -11.86 -2.76
CA VAL A 77 -17.30 -11.15 -3.97
C VAL A 77 -15.82 -11.34 -4.32
N SER A 78 -15.06 -12.01 -3.45
CA SER A 78 -13.62 -12.24 -3.53
C SER A 78 -13.10 -12.60 -4.92
N SER A 79 -13.77 -13.50 -5.64
CA SER A 79 -13.38 -13.96 -6.98
C SER A 79 -13.45 -12.87 -8.06
N LYS A 80 -14.19 -11.79 -7.81
CA LYS A 80 -14.34 -10.64 -8.71
C LYS A 80 -13.36 -9.51 -8.40
N ILE A 81 -12.85 -9.44 -7.18
CA ILE A 81 -12.07 -8.30 -6.68
C ILE A 81 -10.57 -8.60 -6.49
N HIS A 82 -10.13 -9.83 -6.74
CA HIS A 82 -8.72 -10.26 -6.67
C HIS A 82 -8.22 -10.86 -7.98
N GLY A 83 -6.90 -10.80 -8.18
CA GLY A 83 -6.19 -11.31 -9.35
C GLY A 83 -6.48 -10.52 -10.62
N ASN A 84 -7.06 -9.33 -10.50
CA ASN A 84 -7.52 -8.51 -11.62
C ASN A 84 -7.51 -7.01 -11.28
N SER A 85 -7.83 -6.17 -12.25
CA SER A 85 -7.62 -4.72 -12.16
C SER A 85 -8.55 -4.04 -11.16
N GLU A 86 -9.67 -4.65 -10.77
CA GLU A 86 -10.57 -4.05 -9.78
C GLU A 86 -9.95 -4.00 -8.36
N PHE A 87 -8.88 -4.75 -8.10
CA PHE A 87 -8.25 -4.90 -6.79
C PHE A 87 -8.05 -3.58 -6.03
N PHE A 88 -7.26 -2.62 -6.55
CA PHE A 88 -7.00 -1.41 -5.77
C PHE A 88 -8.23 -0.53 -5.61
N VAL A 89 -9.00 -0.33 -6.69
CA VAL A 89 -10.17 0.57 -6.68
C VAL A 89 -11.31 0.04 -5.81
N TYR A 90 -11.54 -1.29 -5.80
CA TYR A 90 -12.49 -1.92 -4.90
C TYR A 90 -12.04 -1.76 -3.45
N HIS A 91 -10.81 -2.14 -3.12
CA HIS A 91 -10.32 -2.10 -1.72
C HIS A 91 -10.21 -0.67 -1.19
N ARG A 92 -9.81 0.31 -2.01
CA ARG A 92 -9.83 1.74 -1.68
C ARG A 92 -11.23 2.19 -1.26
N LYS A 93 -12.25 1.86 -2.06
CA LYS A 93 -13.64 2.17 -1.72
C LYS A 93 -14.08 1.43 -0.46
N PHE A 94 -13.74 0.14 -0.36
CA PHE A 94 -14.14 -0.74 0.73
C PHE A 94 -13.66 -0.21 2.09
N ILE A 95 -12.39 0.18 2.21
CA ILE A 95 -11.86 0.74 3.46
C ILE A 95 -12.37 2.17 3.73
N ASN A 96 -12.72 2.95 2.70
CA ASN A 96 -13.33 4.26 2.87
C ASN A 96 -14.79 4.15 3.35
N ASP A 97 -15.53 3.16 2.89
CA ASP A 97 -16.89 2.89 3.38
C ASP A 97 -16.85 2.38 4.82
N TYR A 98 -15.89 1.52 5.16
CA TYR A 98 -15.63 1.13 6.55
C TYR A 98 -15.35 2.36 7.44
N GLU A 99 -14.46 3.26 7.01
CA GLU A 99 -14.17 4.50 7.75
C GLU A 99 -15.43 5.38 7.92
N LYS A 100 -16.31 5.46 6.92
CA LYS A 100 -17.59 6.18 7.05
C LYS A 100 -18.53 5.53 8.07
N ILE A 101 -18.56 4.19 8.15
CA ILE A 101 -19.30 3.49 9.21
C ILE A 101 -18.72 3.83 10.59
N LEU A 102 -17.38 3.81 10.73
CA LEU A 102 -16.72 4.16 11.99
C LEU A 102 -17.07 5.59 12.44
N ARG A 103 -17.22 6.54 11.51
CA ARG A 103 -17.63 7.92 11.82
C ARG A 103 -19.04 8.04 12.40
N GLY A 104 -19.89 7.01 12.23
CA GLY A 104 -21.17 6.92 12.91
C GLY A 104 -21.06 6.71 14.43
N TYR A 105 -19.93 6.15 14.89
CA TYR A 105 -19.62 5.94 16.31
C TYR A 105 -18.76 7.07 16.87
N GLU A 106 -17.74 7.47 16.10
CA GLU A 106 -16.78 8.50 16.49
C GLU A 106 -16.57 9.48 15.33
N PRO A 107 -17.22 10.66 15.31
CA PRO A 107 -17.25 11.53 14.12
C PRO A 107 -15.88 11.97 13.59
N ASN A 108 -14.88 12.03 14.48
CA ASN A 108 -13.52 12.46 14.15
C ASN A 108 -12.56 11.28 13.90
N VAL A 109 -13.06 10.04 13.86
CA VAL A 109 -12.21 8.88 13.58
C VAL A 109 -11.64 8.95 12.18
N VAL A 110 -10.35 8.63 12.09
CA VAL A 110 -9.62 8.49 10.84
C VAL A 110 -8.97 7.11 10.83
N LEU A 111 -9.12 6.38 9.72
CA LEU A 111 -8.55 5.05 9.56
C LEU A 111 -7.01 5.12 9.53
N PRO A 112 -6.28 4.52 10.49
CA PRO A 112 -4.83 4.43 10.40
C PRO A 112 -4.39 3.42 9.34
N TYR A 113 -3.10 3.45 9.01
CA TYR A 113 -2.46 2.37 8.25
C TYR A 113 -1.35 1.72 9.06
N TRP A 114 -1.08 0.44 8.77
CA TRP A 114 0.08 -0.27 9.30
C TRP A 114 1.15 -0.35 8.23
N ASN A 115 2.28 0.35 8.44
CA ASN A 115 3.41 0.21 7.54
C ASN A 115 4.15 -1.12 7.78
N THR A 116 3.65 -2.18 7.14
CA THR A 116 4.20 -3.54 7.20
C THR A 116 5.65 -3.63 6.73
N MET A 117 6.11 -2.67 5.91
CA MET A 117 7.49 -2.62 5.44
C MET A 117 8.48 -2.22 6.55
N ILE A 118 8.03 -1.62 7.67
CA ILE A 118 8.91 -1.34 8.82
C ILE A 118 9.25 -2.63 9.56
N ASP A 119 8.29 -3.54 9.67
CA ASP A 119 8.40 -4.74 10.47
C ASP A 119 8.84 -5.96 9.63
N TYR A 120 9.16 -5.75 8.34
CA TYR A 120 9.29 -6.82 7.34
C TYR A 120 10.27 -7.94 7.71
N GLN A 121 11.32 -7.66 8.49
CA GLN A 121 12.30 -8.67 8.92
C GLN A 121 11.81 -9.57 10.03
N ASN A 122 11.09 -8.99 10.99
CA ASN A 122 10.56 -9.68 12.15
C ASN A 122 9.10 -9.25 12.37
N PRO A 123 8.17 -9.68 11.52
CA PRO A 123 6.80 -9.18 11.61
C PRO A 123 6.11 -9.57 12.91
N SER A 124 6.39 -10.76 13.46
CA SER A 124 5.82 -11.21 14.75
C SER A 124 6.26 -10.35 15.93
N GLY A 125 7.44 -9.71 15.84
CA GLY A 125 7.91 -8.74 16.83
C GLY A 125 7.28 -7.34 16.71
N SER A 126 6.36 -7.12 15.76
CA SER A 126 5.73 -5.81 15.60
C SER A 126 4.90 -5.43 16.82
N PRO A 127 5.04 -4.20 17.36
CA PRO A 127 4.17 -3.74 18.45
C PRO A 127 2.70 -3.69 18.03
N VAL A 128 2.39 -3.59 16.72
CA VAL A 128 1.02 -3.63 16.19
C VAL A 128 0.33 -4.96 16.50
N LEU A 129 1.10 -6.06 16.56
CA LEU A 129 0.66 -7.39 16.99
C LEU A 129 0.78 -7.58 18.51
N GLY A 130 0.97 -6.50 19.27
CA GLY A 130 1.02 -6.54 20.73
C GLY A 130 -0.32 -6.19 21.39
N ASP A 131 -0.39 -6.44 22.70
CA ASP A 131 -1.58 -6.25 23.53
C ASP A 131 -2.12 -4.81 23.56
N LYS A 132 -1.25 -3.81 23.33
CA LYS A 132 -1.68 -2.42 23.22
C LYS A 132 -2.61 -2.19 22.03
N TYR A 133 -2.38 -2.94 20.95
CA TYR A 133 -3.05 -2.76 19.66
C TYR A 133 -3.96 -3.96 19.39
N PHE A 134 -3.59 -4.87 18.48
CA PHE A 134 -4.53 -5.90 17.99
C PHE A 134 -4.31 -7.30 18.56
N GLY A 135 -3.34 -7.48 19.46
CA GLY A 135 -2.96 -8.79 19.97
C GLY A 135 -2.13 -9.60 18.97
N GLY A 136 -1.54 -10.69 19.47
CA GLY A 136 -0.55 -11.48 18.75
C GLY A 136 -1.10 -12.75 18.12
N ASN A 137 -0.32 -13.84 18.20
CA ASN A 137 -0.69 -15.16 17.70
C ASN A 137 -1.94 -15.71 18.41
N GLY A 138 -2.61 -16.66 17.75
CA GLY A 138 -3.62 -17.47 18.38
C GLY A 138 -3.05 -18.32 19.52
N ALA A 139 -3.78 -18.42 20.62
CA ALA A 139 -3.44 -19.27 21.75
C ALA A 139 -4.26 -20.59 21.68
N THR A 140 -5.06 -20.89 22.70
CA THR A 140 -5.93 -22.07 22.73
C THR A 140 -6.94 -22.03 21.58
N GLY A 141 -6.99 -23.10 20.77
CA GLY A 141 -7.89 -23.19 19.62
C GLY A 141 -7.59 -22.17 18.52
N GLU A 142 -6.34 -21.68 18.46
CA GLU A 142 -5.89 -20.62 17.54
C GLU A 142 -6.57 -19.25 17.77
N CYS A 143 -7.32 -19.09 18.87
CA CYS A 143 -8.02 -17.84 19.19
C CYS A 143 -7.05 -16.73 19.65
N VAL A 144 -7.23 -15.52 19.12
CA VAL A 144 -6.57 -14.33 19.64
C VAL A 144 -7.04 -14.05 21.08
N SER A 145 -6.10 -13.90 22.01
CA SER A 145 -6.36 -13.83 23.45
C SER A 145 -6.02 -12.48 24.11
N THR A 146 -5.45 -11.54 23.35
CA THR A 146 -5.05 -10.22 23.84
C THR A 146 -5.36 -9.12 22.82
N GLY A 147 -5.21 -7.85 23.24
CA GLY A 147 -5.46 -6.68 22.38
C GLY A 147 -6.93 -6.43 22.05
N LEU A 148 -7.16 -5.51 21.11
CA LEU A 148 -8.48 -5.08 20.65
C LEU A 148 -9.35 -6.25 20.19
N ALA A 149 -8.73 -7.24 19.55
CA ALA A 149 -9.43 -8.38 18.98
C ALA A 149 -9.69 -9.52 19.98
N ASN A 150 -9.29 -9.35 21.25
CA ASN A 150 -9.52 -10.36 22.27
C ASN A 150 -11.01 -10.70 22.38
N SER A 151 -11.33 -11.99 22.37
CA SER A 151 -12.68 -12.52 22.53
C SER A 151 -13.67 -12.11 21.43
N TRP A 152 -13.17 -11.61 20.30
CA TRP A 152 -14.02 -11.38 19.13
C TRP A 152 -14.54 -12.71 18.59
N ASN A 153 -15.82 -12.73 18.23
CA ASN A 153 -16.50 -13.87 17.64
C ASN A 153 -17.36 -13.45 16.45
N PHE A 154 -17.63 -14.38 15.54
CA PHE A 154 -18.39 -14.11 14.31
C PHE A 154 -19.58 -15.06 14.19
N THR A 155 -20.79 -14.50 14.23
CA THR A 155 -22.01 -15.31 14.28
C THR A 155 -22.31 -16.03 12.97
N TYR A 156 -21.93 -15.44 11.83
CA TYR A 156 -22.10 -16.10 10.52
C TYR A 156 -21.11 -17.26 10.30
N LEU A 157 -20.06 -17.34 11.13
CA LEU A 157 -19.11 -18.46 11.21
C LEU A 157 -19.46 -19.42 12.36
N GLY A 158 -20.71 -19.41 12.85
CA GLY A 158 -21.11 -20.30 13.95
C GLY A 158 -20.59 -19.89 15.33
N ASN A 159 -20.31 -18.59 15.54
CA ASN A 159 -19.73 -18.01 16.75
C ASN A 159 -18.30 -18.49 17.06
N GLU A 160 -17.52 -18.79 16.03
CA GLU A 160 -16.09 -19.01 16.16
C GLU A 160 -15.36 -17.72 16.57
N CYS A 161 -14.29 -17.89 17.36
CA CYS A 161 -13.41 -16.80 17.78
C CYS A 161 -12.58 -16.28 16.60
N LEU A 162 -12.06 -15.05 16.68
CA LEU A 162 -11.02 -14.61 15.75
C LEU A 162 -9.76 -15.47 15.90
N GLN A 163 -9.30 -16.06 14.80
CA GLN A 163 -8.12 -16.91 14.76
C GLN A 163 -6.94 -16.23 14.05
N ARG A 164 -5.74 -16.44 14.60
CA ARG A 164 -4.46 -16.15 13.95
C ARG A 164 -3.53 -17.33 14.12
N LYS A 165 -2.68 -17.57 13.13
CA LYS A 165 -1.83 -18.75 13.08
C LYS A 165 -0.47 -18.42 12.50
N PHE A 166 0.41 -17.91 13.36
CA PHE A 166 1.81 -17.70 13.02
C PHE A 166 2.49 -19.07 12.83
N GLY A 167 3.70 -19.04 12.26
CA GLY A 167 4.51 -20.22 12.02
C GLY A 167 5.12 -20.81 13.30
N GLU A 168 6.10 -21.70 13.11
CA GLU A 168 6.81 -22.34 14.22
C GLU A 168 7.42 -21.30 15.17
N ALA A 169 7.34 -21.58 16.48
CA ALA A 169 7.81 -20.70 17.54
C ALA A 169 7.26 -19.25 17.45
N ASP A 170 5.98 -19.12 17.07
CA ASP A 170 5.27 -17.84 16.90
C ASP A 170 5.95 -16.89 15.89
N SER A 171 6.70 -17.44 14.94
CA SER A 171 7.39 -16.66 13.92
C SER A 171 6.50 -16.32 12.72
N ILE A 172 6.71 -15.16 12.13
CA ILE A 172 6.13 -14.79 10.83
C ILE A 172 7.28 -14.69 9.83
N VAL A 173 7.09 -15.28 8.65
CA VAL A 173 8.09 -15.20 7.56
C VAL A 173 8.39 -13.76 7.19
N THR A 174 9.63 -13.48 6.80
CA THR A 174 10.03 -12.16 6.31
C THR A 174 9.11 -11.67 5.19
N TRP A 175 8.67 -10.41 5.27
CA TRP A 175 7.86 -9.76 4.24
C TRP A 175 8.72 -9.03 3.21
N TYR A 176 8.06 -8.47 2.19
CA TYR A 176 8.75 -7.69 1.17
C TYR A 176 9.28 -6.37 1.74
N SER A 177 10.55 -6.09 1.46
CA SER A 177 11.26 -4.94 2.04
C SER A 177 10.84 -3.60 1.42
N PRO A 178 11.10 -2.48 2.10
CA PRO A 178 10.88 -1.14 1.53
C PRO A 178 11.61 -0.93 0.20
N GLU A 179 12.81 -1.50 0.03
CA GLU A 179 13.56 -1.47 -1.23
C GLU A 179 12.80 -2.09 -2.39
N TYR A 180 12.13 -3.22 -2.15
CA TYR A 180 11.39 -3.92 -3.19
C TYR A 180 10.14 -3.15 -3.60
N VAL A 181 9.38 -2.65 -2.61
CA VAL A 181 8.18 -1.85 -2.88
C VAL A 181 8.56 -0.55 -3.59
N THR A 182 9.65 0.12 -3.17
CA THR A 182 10.19 1.30 -3.87
C THR A 182 10.56 0.96 -5.31
N SER A 183 11.16 -0.21 -5.55
CA SER A 183 11.49 -0.67 -6.90
C SER A 183 10.22 -0.82 -7.75
N ILE A 184 9.19 -1.50 -7.24
CA ILE A 184 7.90 -1.64 -7.95
C ILE A 184 7.30 -0.27 -8.29
N LEU A 185 7.21 0.64 -7.32
CA LEU A 185 6.63 1.98 -7.53
C LEU A 185 7.31 2.75 -8.67
N GLN A 186 8.62 2.57 -8.84
CA GLN A 186 9.39 3.21 -9.89
C GLN A 186 9.38 2.45 -11.22
N SER A 187 9.33 1.12 -11.16
CA SER A 187 9.51 0.26 -12.33
C SER A 187 8.22 -0.19 -12.98
N SER A 188 7.06 -0.04 -12.33
CA SER A 188 5.75 -0.37 -12.91
C SER A 188 5.22 0.78 -13.77
N PRO A 189 5.25 0.67 -15.11
CA PRO A 189 4.72 1.67 -16.03
C PRO A 189 3.20 1.70 -16.08
N THR A 190 2.52 0.58 -15.79
CA THR A 190 1.05 0.49 -15.85
C THR A 190 0.41 0.13 -14.52
N TYR A 191 -0.89 0.38 -14.41
CA TYR A 191 -1.69 0.03 -13.23
C TYR A 191 -1.77 -1.50 -13.07
N ALA A 192 -1.95 -2.24 -14.16
CA ALA A 192 -1.96 -3.70 -14.13
C ALA A 192 -0.64 -4.30 -13.63
N GLU A 193 0.50 -3.74 -14.04
CA GLU A 193 1.83 -4.15 -13.58
C GLU A 193 2.08 -3.78 -12.11
N LEU A 194 1.65 -2.60 -11.66
CA LEU A 194 1.69 -2.23 -10.23
C LEU A 194 0.88 -3.23 -9.40
N ARG A 195 -0.36 -3.50 -9.82
CA ARG A 195 -1.26 -4.44 -9.14
C ARG A 195 -0.64 -5.82 -9.05
N ALA A 196 -0.09 -6.33 -10.15
CA ALA A 196 0.64 -7.62 -10.16
C ALA A 196 1.79 -7.61 -9.16
N GLY A 197 2.55 -6.52 -9.14
CA GLY A 197 3.68 -6.34 -8.25
C GLY A 197 3.28 -6.38 -6.78
N ILE A 198 2.22 -5.67 -6.38
CA ILE A 198 1.82 -5.51 -4.98
C ILE A 198 0.94 -6.67 -4.47
N GLU A 199 -0.07 -7.07 -5.25
CA GLU A 199 -1.04 -8.10 -4.86
C GLU A 199 -0.36 -9.46 -4.65
N ASN A 200 0.53 -9.83 -5.58
CA ASN A 200 1.28 -11.09 -5.55
C ASN A 200 2.50 -11.07 -4.61
N SER A 201 2.77 -9.93 -3.94
CA SER A 201 3.92 -9.79 -3.04
C SER A 201 3.48 -9.37 -1.63
N LEU A 202 3.60 -8.09 -1.28
CA LEU A 202 3.36 -7.52 0.04
C LEU A 202 1.93 -7.81 0.52
N HIS A 203 0.94 -7.63 -0.35
CA HIS A 203 -0.46 -7.91 0.01
C HIS A 203 -0.63 -9.38 0.41
N GLY A 204 -0.27 -10.30 -0.50
CA GLY A 204 -0.49 -11.72 -0.29
C GLY A 204 0.30 -12.30 0.87
N ILE A 205 1.56 -11.88 1.06
CA ILE A 205 2.42 -12.49 2.08
C ILE A 205 1.96 -12.12 3.49
N VAL A 206 1.45 -10.89 3.71
CA VAL A 206 0.93 -10.47 5.01
C VAL A 206 -0.29 -11.30 5.37
N HIS A 207 -1.27 -11.42 4.46
CA HIS A 207 -2.44 -12.28 4.64
C HIS A 207 -2.06 -13.73 4.98
N LEU A 208 -1.23 -14.33 4.13
CA LEU A 208 -0.84 -15.72 4.27
C LEU A 208 -0.14 -16.01 5.61
N SER A 209 0.73 -15.10 6.05
CA SER A 209 1.65 -15.38 7.15
C SER A 209 1.16 -14.91 8.53
N ILE A 210 0.15 -14.03 8.60
CA ILE A 210 -0.63 -13.83 9.83
C ILE A 210 -1.48 -15.08 10.12
N GLY A 211 -1.93 -15.77 9.06
CA GLY A 211 -2.68 -17.02 9.19
C GLY A 211 -4.08 -16.82 9.77
N GLY A 212 -4.74 -17.92 10.14
CA GLY A 212 -6.12 -17.90 10.66
C GLY A 212 -7.07 -17.18 9.69
N ASP A 213 -7.89 -16.28 10.22
CA ASP A 213 -8.88 -15.53 9.44
C ASP A 213 -8.24 -14.56 8.43
N MET A 214 -7.04 -14.04 8.72
CA MET A 214 -6.30 -13.22 7.74
C MET A 214 -5.88 -14.00 6.49
N ASN A 215 -5.86 -15.34 6.54
CA ASN A 215 -5.54 -16.21 5.42
C ASN A 215 -6.80 -16.80 4.75
N THR A 216 -7.96 -16.14 4.88
CA THR A 216 -9.21 -16.53 4.22
C THR A 216 -9.84 -15.36 3.46
N MET A 217 -10.94 -15.64 2.77
CA MET A 217 -11.74 -14.63 2.08
C MET A 217 -12.65 -13.82 3.00
N HIS A 218 -12.78 -14.22 4.26
CA HIS A 218 -13.43 -13.41 5.28
C HIS A 218 -12.45 -12.62 6.14
N SER A 219 -11.20 -12.45 5.68
CA SER A 219 -10.17 -11.68 6.37
C SER A 219 -10.55 -10.29 6.89
N PRO A 220 -11.52 -9.53 6.33
CA PRO A 220 -12.00 -8.29 6.99
C PRO A 220 -12.57 -8.47 8.40
N ALA A 221 -12.87 -9.70 8.80
CA ALA A 221 -13.22 -10.06 10.17
C ALA A 221 -12.08 -9.74 11.17
N ASP A 222 -10.81 -9.86 10.74
CA ASP A 222 -9.66 -9.44 11.53
C ASP A 222 -9.47 -7.92 11.43
N PRO A 223 -9.40 -7.17 12.56
CA PRO A 223 -9.23 -5.72 12.50
C PRO A 223 -7.91 -5.28 11.86
N ILE A 224 -6.90 -6.16 11.77
CA ILE A 224 -5.64 -5.89 11.06
C ILE A 224 -5.86 -5.70 9.56
N PHE A 225 -6.87 -6.35 8.96
CA PHE A 225 -7.22 -6.21 7.55
C PHE A 225 -7.29 -4.75 7.12
N TRP A 226 -8.00 -3.93 7.90
CA TRP A 226 -8.27 -2.53 7.59
C TRP A 226 -6.99 -1.69 7.53
N LEU A 227 -6.04 -1.97 8.42
CA LEU A 227 -4.77 -1.25 8.47
C LEU A 227 -3.80 -1.72 7.38
N HIS A 228 -3.80 -3.03 7.08
CA HIS A 228 -3.04 -3.60 5.98
C HIS A 228 -3.52 -3.02 4.65
N HIS A 229 -4.82 -3.08 4.38
CA HIS A 229 -5.41 -2.52 3.15
C HIS A 229 -5.33 -0.99 3.09
N SER A 230 -5.35 -0.29 4.21
CA SER A 230 -5.03 1.15 4.25
C SER A 230 -3.58 1.42 3.85
N ASN A 231 -2.63 0.53 4.15
CA ASN A 231 -1.26 0.64 3.66
C ASN A 231 -1.10 0.20 2.19
N ILE A 232 -1.85 -0.78 1.72
CA ILE A 232 -1.91 -1.13 0.29
C ILE A 232 -2.47 0.05 -0.53
N ASP A 233 -3.54 0.68 -0.05
CA ASP A 233 -4.10 1.88 -0.68
C ASP A 233 -3.11 3.06 -0.65
N ARG A 234 -2.38 3.24 0.46
CA ARG A 234 -1.28 4.20 0.55
C ARG A 234 -0.26 3.95 -0.55
N VAL A 235 0.25 2.73 -0.69
CA VAL A 235 1.23 2.37 -1.73
C VAL A 235 0.69 2.66 -3.13
N TYR A 236 -0.58 2.36 -3.40
CA TYR A 236 -1.21 2.72 -4.67
C TYR A 236 -1.25 4.25 -4.88
N ALA A 237 -1.69 5.01 -3.89
CA ALA A 237 -1.73 6.48 -3.96
C ALA A 237 -0.33 7.09 -4.15
N GLN A 238 0.72 6.49 -3.56
CA GLN A 238 2.10 6.89 -3.78
C GLN A 238 2.51 6.69 -5.24
N TRP A 239 2.14 5.55 -5.85
CA TRP A 239 2.41 5.31 -7.28
C TRP A 239 1.72 6.34 -8.18
N GLN A 240 0.48 6.75 -7.85
CA GLN A 240 -0.23 7.80 -8.57
C GLN A 240 0.48 9.15 -8.43
N ALA A 241 0.94 9.50 -7.21
CA ALA A 241 1.61 10.76 -6.91
C ALA A 241 3.00 10.92 -7.56
N VAL A 242 3.60 9.83 -8.06
CA VAL A 242 4.86 9.86 -8.79
C VAL A 242 4.74 10.62 -10.12
N ASP A 243 3.63 10.44 -10.83
CA ASP A 243 3.40 11.03 -12.15
C ASP A 243 1.88 11.28 -12.29
N PRO A 244 1.34 12.27 -11.55
CA PRO A 244 -0.10 12.42 -11.39
C PRO A 244 -0.82 12.71 -12.72
N ASP A 245 -0.15 13.36 -13.68
CA ASP A 245 -0.70 13.64 -15.01
C ASP A 245 -1.02 12.35 -15.76
N GLU A 246 -0.15 11.33 -15.66
CA GLU A 246 -0.31 10.07 -16.36
C GLU A 246 -1.01 8.99 -15.53
N ARG A 247 -0.83 9.01 -14.20
CA ARG A 247 -1.17 7.88 -13.32
C ARG A 247 -2.43 8.09 -12.50
N THR A 248 -2.89 9.32 -12.30
CA THR A 248 -4.08 9.56 -11.45
C THR A 248 -5.28 8.75 -11.94
N TYR A 249 -5.51 8.72 -13.26
CA TYR A 249 -6.63 7.98 -13.86
C TYR A 249 -6.18 6.74 -14.65
N MET A 250 -4.95 6.25 -14.46
CA MET A 250 -4.51 5.04 -15.12
C MET A 250 -5.24 3.82 -14.57
N TYR A 251 -5.97 3.13 -15.46
CA TYR A 251 -6.78 1.97 -15.11
C TYR A 251 -6.83 1.00 -16.30
N ASP A 252 -5.72 0.26 -16.50
CA ASP A 252 -5.56 -0.76 -17.54
C ASP A 252 -5.65 -2.19 -16.97
N GLY A 253 -5.67 -3.17 -17.87
CA GLY A 253 -5.81 -4.59 -17.54
C GLY A 253 -7.23 -5.11 -17.71
N THR A 254 -7.54 -6.24 -17.09
CA THR A 254 -8.86 -6.88 -17.21
C THR A 254 -9.57 -7.06 -15.88
N ASP A 255 -10.88 -7.24 -15.93
CA ASP A 255 -11.71 -7.70 -14.81
C ASP A 255 -11.60 -9.23 -14.62
N SER A 256 -12.36 -9.79 -13.68
CA SER A 256 -12.37 -11.23 -13.38
C SER A 256 -12.88 -12.12 -14.53
N THR A 257 -13.51 -11.55 -15.55
CA THR A 257 -14.00 -12.26 -16.74
C THR A 257 -13.00 -12.21 -17.90
N GLY A 258 -11.91 -11.45 -17.75
CA GLY A 258 -10.94 -11.20 -18.81
C GLY A 258 -11.33 -10.05 -19.75
N LYS A 259 -12.40 -9.30 -19.44
CA LYS A 259 -12.78 -8.11 -20.20
C LYS A 259 -11.89 -6.95 -19.79
N GLU A 260 -11.42 -6.16 -20.75
CA GLU A 260 -10.69 -4.91 -20.47
C GLU A 260 -11.53 -3.96 -19.61
N VAL A 261 -10.89 -3.39 -18.59
CA VAL A 261 -11.56 -2.47 -17.67
C VAL A 261 -11.68 -1.07 -18.26
N SER A 262 -12.70 -0.35 -17.82
CA SER A 262 -12.91 1.06 -18.12
C SER A 262 -13.12 1.87 -16.85
N LEU A 263 -12.69 3.12 -16.85
CA LEU A 263 -12.96 4.07 -15.77
C LEU A 263 -14.46 4.26 -15.49
N ASN A 264 -15.33 3.99 -16.48
CA ASN A 264 -16.79 4.06 -16.32
C ASN A 264 -17.41 2.77 -15.77
N ASP A 265 -16.65 1.68 -15.69
CA ASP A 265 -17.16 0.42 -15.14
C ASP A 265 -17.56 0.62 -13.67
N LYS A 266 -18.67 0.00 -13.28
CA LYS A 266 -19.16 0.03 -11.90
C LYS A 266 -18.42 -1.00 -11.08
N LEU A 267 -17.92 -0.58 -9.92
CA LEU A 267 -17.23 -1.47 -8.99
C LEU A 267 -18.21 -2.51 -8.47
N THR A 268 -17.73 -3.74 -8.38
CA THR A 268 -18.39 -4.94 -7.93
C THR A 268 -19.23 -4.68 -6.68
N TYR A 269 -20.54 -4.99 -6.77
CA TYR A 269 -21.54 -4.76 -5.71
C TYR A 269 -21.74 -3.30 -5.28
N THR A 270 -21.46 -2.33 -6.15
CA THR A 270 -21.72 -0.90 -5.90
C THR A 270 -22.26 -0.20 -7.14
N SER A 271 -22.82 1.00 -6.97
CA SER A 271 -23.17 1.90 -8.08
C SER A 271 -22.05 2.89 -8.44
N THR A 272 -20.90 2.82 -7.75
CA THR A 272 -19.76 3.72 -7.91
C THR A 272 -18.94 3.30 -9.14
N ALA A 273 -18.69 4.23 -10.06
CA ALA A 273 -17.77 3.99 -11.16
C ALA A 273 -16.31 4.04 -10.67
N ALA A 274 -15.41 3.32 -11.36
CA ALA A 274 -13.99 3.29 -11.00
C ALA A 274 -13.37 4.70 -10.93
N TYR A 275 -13.73 5.62 -11.84
CA TYR A 275 -13.20 6.98 -11.83
C TYR A 275 -13.49 7.77 -10.54
N GLU A 276 -14.56 7.44 -9.81
CA GLU A 276 -14.99 8.16 -8.60
C GLU A 276 -14.06 7.90 -7.40
N VAL A 277 -13.22 6.86 -7.48
CA VAL A 277 -12.29 6.46 -6.41
C VAL A 277 -10.83 6.68 -6.79
N MET A 278 -10.54 7.14 -8.00
CA MET A 278 -9.17 7.27 -8.49
C MET A 278 -8.39 8.39 -7.78
N ARG A 279 -9.04 9.48 -7.43
CA ARG A 279 -8.39 10.70 -6.92
C ARG A 279 -8.72 10.97 -5.46
N LEU A 280 -7.69 10.96 -4.62
CA LEU A 280 -7.79 11.36 -3.21
C LEU A 280 -8.04 12.87 -3.08
N GLY A 281 -8.82 13.28 -2.07
CA GLY A 281 -9.22 14.66 -1.81
C GLY A 281 -10.35 15.19 -2.69
N TYR A 282 -10.97 14.34 -3.52
CA TYR A 282 -12.07 14.70 -4.42
C TYR A 282 -13.24 13.75 -4.27
N GLY A 283 -14.44 14.23 -4.60
CA GLY A 283 -15.69 13.46 -4.55
C GLY A 283 -15.90 12.85 -3.16
N ASN A 284 -16.00 11.52 -3.11
CA ASN A 284 -16.23 10.78 -1.88
C ASN A 284 -14.94 10.27 -1.20
N MET A 285 -13.77 10.57 -1.76
CA MET A 285 -12.45 10.16 -1.26
C MET A 285 -11.80 11.29 -0.46
N CYS A 286 -12.51 11.82 0.54
CA CYS A 286 -12.07 12.97 1.35
C CYS A 286 -11.01 12.62 2.42
N TYR A 287 -9.93 11.99 1.99
CA TYR A 287 -8.76 11.67 2.81
C TYR A 287 -7.47 11.73 1.98
N THR A 288 -6.34 11.78 2.67
CA THR A 288 -4.99 11.60 2.16
C THR A 288 -4.16 10.82 3.18
N TYR A 289 -2.89 10.59 2.90
CA TYR A 289 -1.92 10.00 3.81
C TYR A 289 -0.89 11.03 4.26
N ASP A 290 -0.41 10.91 5.48
CA ASP A 290 0.68 11.75 6.02
C ASP A 290 1.97 11.70 5.17
N THR A 291 2.18 10.63 4.40
CA THR A 291 3.31 10.48 3.46
C THR A 291 3.09 11.11 2.08
N ILE A 292 1.85 11.47 1.73
CA ILE A 292 1.52 11.99 0.40
C ILE A 292 1.27 13.50 0.51
N LYS A 293 2.14 14.30 -0.13
CA LYS A 293 1.88 15.73 -0.29
C LYS A 293 0.68 15.89 -1.24
N ALA A 294 -0.25 16.78 -0.92
CA ALA A 294 -1.35 17.13 -1.82
C ALA A 294 -0.79 17.50 -3.20
N ALA A 295 -1.25 16.80 -4.23
CA ALA A 295 -0.89 17.10 -5.62
C ALA A 295 -1.45 18.49 -5.99
N ASP A 296 -0.53 19.40 -6.23
CA ASP A 296 -0.68 20.68 -6.92
C ASP A 296 -1.59 21.77 -6.32
N GLY A 297 -0.95 22.88 -5.94
CA GLY A 297 -1.21 24.23 -6.50
C GLY A 297 -2.52 24.96 -6.20
N ASP A 298 -3.64 24.27 -6.05
CA ASP A 298 -4.97 24.86 -5.84
C ASP A 298 -5.49 24.63 -4.41
N SER A 299 -4.67 23.99 -3.58
CA SER A 299 -4.78 24.08 -2.14
C SER A 299 -4.43 25.50 -1.72
N LYS A 300 -5.44 26.38 -1.59
CA LYS A 300 -5.39 27.37 -0.51
C LYS A 300 -5.25 26.56 0.79
N SER A 301 -3.99 26.33 1.15
CA SER A 301 -3.49 25.84 2.43
C SER A 301 -4.53 25.92 3.53
N LEU A 302 -5.23 24.81 3.80
CA LEU A 302 -5.99 24.63 5.05
C LEU A 302 -5.07 24.20 6.21
N LEU A 303 -3.78 23.99 5.92
CA LEU A 303 -2.71 24.03 6.91
C LEU A 303 -1.94 25.35 6.81
N SER A 304 -2.62 26.44 7.17
CA SER A 304 -1.99 27.73 7.47
C SER A 304 -1.13 27.60 8.74
N THR A 305 0.02 26.96 8.63
CA THR A 305 1.17 27.26 9.49
C THR A 305 2.34 27.63 8.59
N ARG A 306 2.93 28.80 8.83
CA ARG A 306 4.10 29.34 8.11
C ARG A 306 5.17 28.26 7.97
N GLN A 307 5.24 27.59 6.82
CA GLN A 307 6.37 26.75 6.45
C GLN A 307 7.59 27.66 6.28
N ARG A 308 8.54 27.60 7.22
CA ARG A 308 9.90 28.07 6.94
C ARG A 308 10.48 27.20 5.82
N LYS A 309 11.14 27.83 4.84
CA LYS A 309 11.86 27.18 3.74
C LYS A 309 12.99 26.29 4.28
N CYS A 310 12.68 25.10 4.75
CA CYS A 310 13.67 24.05 4.95
C CYS A 310 13.76 23.27 3.64
N LYS A 311 14.92 23.31 2.98
CA LYS A 311 15.22 22.36 1.89
C LYS A 311 15.24 20.97 2.53
N PRO A 312 14.37 20.02 2.11
CA PRO A 312 14.41 18.67 2.66
C PRO A 312 15.77 18.05 2.33
N ARG A 313 16.42 17.43 3.32
CA ARG A 313 17.64 16.67 3.08
C ARG A 313 17.21 15.24 2.71
N PRO A 314 17.79 14.61 1.66
CA PRO A 314 17.49 13.23 1.33
C PRO A 314 17.71 12.33 2.54
N SER A 315 16.83 11.36 2.74
CA SER A 315 16.97 10.39 3.82
C SER A 315 18.27 9.61 3.74
N LYS A 316 18.71 9.02 4.86
CA LYS A 316 19.85 8.09 4.86
C LYS A 316 19.65 6.97 3.85
N ALA A 317 18.42 6.49 3.71
CA ALA A 317 18.09 5.41 2.80
C ALA A 317 18.15 5.84 1.32
N THR A 318 17.64 7.02 0.98
CA THR A 318 17.77 7.58 -0.37
C THR A 318 19.24 7.72 -0.73
N GLN A 319 20.06 8.20 0.20
CA GLN A 319 21.50 8.34 0.01
C GLN A 319 22.21 6.99 -0.18
N THR A 320 21.75 5.89 0.44
CA THR A 320 22.34 4.56 0.23
C THR A 320 21.96 3.99 -1.13
N ILE A 321 20.69 4.10 -1.54
CA ILE A 321 20.24 3.63 -2.87
C ILE A 321 20.92 4.42 -4.00
N GLN A 322 21.04 5.75 -3.89
CA GLN A 322 21.70 6.58 -4.91
C GLN A 322 23.18 6.26 -5.15
N LYS A 323 23.83 5.55 -4.21
CA LYS A 323 25.22 5.11 -4.34
C LYS A 323 25.36 3.73 -4.99
N LEU A 324 24.27 3.06 -5.31
CA LEU A 324 24.30 1.76 -5.97
C LEU A 324 24.93 1.87 -7.38
N PRO A 325 25.54 0.79 -7.88
CA PRO A 325 25.97 0.71 -9.27
C PRO A 325 24.86 1.10 -10.26
N VAL A 326 25.22 1.77 -11.35
CA VAL A 326 24.28 2.25 -12.39
C VAL A 326 23.40 1.12 -12.93
N LYS A 327 23.92 -0.11 -13.02
CA LYS A 327 23.14 -1.29 -13.42
C LYS A 327 21.96 -1.55 -12.47
N LEU A 328 22.19 -1.52 -11.15
CA LEU A 328 21.15 -1.74 -10.14
C LEU A 328 20.14 -0.59 -10.12
N LEU A 329 20.63 0.65 -10.24
CA LEU A 329 19.76 1.81 -10.40
C LEU A 329 18.89 1.66 -11.64
N THR A 330 19.42 1.21 -12.77
CA THR A 330 18.63 1.04 -14.00
C THR A 330 17.58 -0.06 -13.88
N ASN A 331 17.93 -1.19 -13.24
CA ASN A 331 17.08 -2.37 -13.14
C ASN A 331 15.94 -2.22 -12.12
N TYR A 332 16.23 -1.59 -10.98
CA TYR A 332 15.35 -1.56 -9.82
C TYR A 332 14.93 -0.15 -9.42
N TYR A 333 15.72 0.88 -9.72
CA TYR A 333 15.42 2.25 -9.30
C TYR A 333 15.60 3.29 -10.42
N PRO A 334 14.90 3.10 -11.57
CA PRO A 334 15.17 3.86 -12.80
C PRO A 334 14.99 5.38 -12.62
N SER A 335 14.27 5.79 -11.57
CA SER A 335 14.03 7.19 -11.25
C SER A 335 15.26 7.91 -10.72
N PHE A 336 16.22 7.22 -10.11
CA PHE A 336 17.51 7.81 -9.72
C PHE A 336 18.47 7.97 -10.90
N ASN A 337 18.24 7.27 -12.00
CA ASN A 337 19.04 7.40 -13.22
C ASN A 337 18.49 8.51 -14.14
N LYS A 338 17.16 8.64 -14.21
CA LYS A 338 16.50 9.71 -14.96
C LYS A 338 16.30 10.90 -14.03
N LYS A 339 17.01 12.02 -14.23
CA LYS A 339 16.85 13.31 -13.47
C LYS A 339 15.42 13.90 -13.41
N LYS A 340 14.38 13.15 -13.81
CA LYS A 340 12.95 13.50 -13.80
C LYS A 340 12.26 13.22 -12.47
N PHE A 341 12.80 12.36 -11.61
CA PHE A 341 12.17 12.13 -10.31
C PHE A 341 12.67 13.19 -9.32
N SER A 342 11.88 14.25 -9.14
CA SER A 342 11.89 14.94 -7.85
C SER A 342 11.49 13.88 -6.85
N PRO A 343 12.37 13.48 -5.91
CA PRO A 343 12.01 12.46 -4.95
C PRO A 343 10.67 12.87 -4.33
N LEU A 344 9.79 11.89 -4.12
CA LEU A 344 9.07 11.86 -2.87
C LEU A 344 10.17 11.87 -1.78
N GLU A 345 10.72 13.06 -1.49
CA GLU A 345 11.87 13.32 -0.60
C GLU A 345 11.62 12.79 0.81
N ASN A 346 10.38 12.37 1.05
CA ASN A 346 9.86 11.91 2.32
C ASN A 346 9.71 10.39 2.42
N GLU A 347 9.62 9.61 1.34
CA GLU A 347 9.12 8.22 1.47
C GLU A 347 10.18 7.19 1.90
N MET A 348 11.43 7.44 1.56
CA MET A 348 12.54 6.74 2.19
C MET A 348 12.96 7.42 3.51
N SER A 349 12.42 8.62 3.80
CA SER A 349 12.77 9.47 4.94
C SER A 349 11.92 9.23 6.18
N ASP A 350 10.73 8.66 6.00
CA ASP A 350 9.72 8.54 7.05
C ASP A 350 9.55 7.11 7.56
N ILE A 351 10.56 6.25 7.38
CA ILE A 351 10.72 5.01 8.17
C ILE A 351 11.25 5.33 9.59
N THR A 352 11.37 6.61 9.92
CA THR A 352 11.41 7.12 11.29
C THR A 352 10.17 7.97 11.57
N PRO A 353 9.42 7.73 12.67
CA PRO A 353 8.33 8.57 13.11
C PRO A 353 8.76 10.04 13.17
N LYS A 354 8.31 10.85 12.21
CA LYS A 354 8.26 12.30 12.37
C LYS A 354 6.88 12.64 12.89
N GLN A 355 6.82 13.06 14.15
CA GLN A 355 5.65 13.73 14.70
C GLN A 355 5.32 15.01 13.91
N PRO A 356 4.06 15.46 13.94
CA PRO A 356 3.59 16.52 13.07
C PRO A 356 4.07 17.91 13.52
N MET A 357 4.52 18.66 12.53
CA MET A 357 4.54 20.12 12.39
C MET A 357 4.74 21.03 13.63
N ALA A 358 5.83 21.79 13.54
CA ALA A 358 6.00 23.15 14.06
C ALA A 358 6.16 23.34 15.59
N ALA A 359 7.15 22.67 16.18
CA ALA A 359 8.09 23.30 17.11
C ALA A 359 9.30 22.36 17.26
N GLU A 360 10.49 22.94 17.31
CA GLU A 360 11.74 22.22 17.65
C GLU A 360 12.25 21.24 16.57
N CYS A 361 13.09 21.79 15.68
CA CYS A 361 14.24 21.03 15.19
C CYS A 361 14.95 20.42 16.41
N ASN A 362 14.98 19.09 16.48
CA ASN A 362 15.51 18.24 17.56
C ASN A 362 14.51 17.89 18.67
N LYS A 363 13.70 16.87 18.41
CA LYS A 363 13.68 15.60 19.16
C LYS A 363 12.84 14.60 18.38
N SER A 364 13.50 13.88 17.47
CA SER A 364 12.90 12.76 16.74
C SER A 364 12.77 11.55 17.66
N PHE A 365 11.71 10.76 17.45
CA PHE A 365 11.79 9.34 17.78
C PHE A 365 13.09 8.79 17.20
N THR A 366 13.92 8.22 18.07
CA THR A 366 15.17 7.60 17.62
C THR A 366 14.79 6.15 17.32
N PRO A 367 14.76 5.71 16.04
CA PRO A 367 14.64 4.28 15.77
C PRO A 367 15.78 3.56 16.51
N PRO A 368 15.62 2.27 16.83
CA PRO A 368 16.73 1.49 17.38
C PRO A 368 17.98 1.75 16.56
N LYS A 369 19.10 2.08 17.22
CA LYS A 369 20.36 2.30 16.51
C LYS A 369 20.64 1.03 15.70
N PRO A 370 20.91 1.11 14.38
CA PRO A 370 21.32 -0.04 13.60
C PRO A 370 22.49 -0.70 14.31
N SER A 371 22.33 -1.96 14.69
CA SER A 371 23.41 -2.66 15.35
C SER A 371 24.56 -2.89 14.39
N GLU A 372 25.77 -2.63 14.87
CA GLU A 372 26.98 -2.97 14.15
C GLU A 372 27.15 -4.50 13.96
N LYS A 373 26.44 -5.33 14.75
CA LYS A 373 26.45 -6.80 14.62
C LYS A 373 25.47 -7.34 13.57
N LEU A 374 24.43 -6.57 13.20
CA LEU A 374 23.44 -6.90 12.16
C LEU A 374 23.61 -6.06 10.87
N ARG A 375 24.85 -5.65 10.56
CA ARG A 375 25.27 -5.38 9.17
C ARG A 375 25.19 -6.68 8.35
N GLY A 376 23.98 -7.19 8.15
CA GLY A 376 23.67 -8.47 7.52
C GLY A 376 23.23 -8.30 6.07
N LYS A 377 23.27 -9.40 5.33
CA LYS A 377 22.63 -9.50 4.02
C LYS A 377 21.12 -9.27 4.15
N MET A 378 20.53 -8.57 3.19
CA MET A 378 19.08 -8.46 3.07
C MET A 378 18.44 -9.86 3.07
N PRO A 379 17.41 -10.10 3.89
CA PRO A 379 16.73 -11.38 3.93
C PRO A 379 15.84 -11.56 2.68
N TYR A 380 15.57 -12.82 2.34
CA TYR A 380 14.60 -13.12 1.28
C TYR A 380 13.17 -13.01 1.80
N PRO A 381 12.23 -12.49 1.00
CA PRO A 381 10.82 -12.51 1.37
C PRO A 381 10.27 -13.94 1.36
N GLY A 382 9.24 -14.15 2.17
CA GLY A 382 8.42 -15.36 2.20
C GLY A 382 7.73 -15.62 0.85
N ARG A 383 7.21 -16.84 0.69
CA ARG A 383 6.60 -17.32 -0.55
C ARG A 383 5.11 -17.55 -0.36
N LEU A 384 4.32 -17.21 -1.37
CA LEU A 384 2.91 -17.58 -1.39
C LEU A 384 2.78 -19.10 -1.60
N SER A 385 1.90 -19.73 -0.85
CA SER A 385 1.61 -21.16 -1.02
C SER A 385 0.74 -21.38 -2.27
N LYS A 386 0.79 -22.59 -2.84
CA LYS A 386 -0.08 -22.95 -3.99
C LYS A 386 -1.56 -22.82 -3.65
N ASP A 387 -1.94 -23.17 -2.42
CA ASP A 387 -3.32 -23.07 -1.96
C ASP A 387 -3.77 -21.62 -1.84
N TYR A 388 -2.89 -20.73 -1.36
CA TYR A 388 -3.17 -19.29 -1.33
C TYR A 388 -3.34 -18.72 -2.74
N ILE A 389 -2.42 -19.03 -3.66
CA ILE A 389 -2.49 -18.59 -5.06
C ILE A 389 -3.83 -19.01 -5.69
N LYS A 390 -4.25 -20.26 -5.44
CA LYS A 390 -5.53 -20.79 -5.93
C LYS A 390 -6.72 -20.08 -5.28
N MET A 391 -6.72 -19.92 -3.96
CA MET A 391 -7.79 -19.26 -3.21
C MET A 391 -8.01 -17.83 -3.71
N MET A 392 -6.92 -17.09 -3.90
CA MET A 392 -6.92 -15.69 -4.33
C MET A 392 -7.13 -15.48 -5.84
N ASN A 393 -7.33 -16.55 -6.62
CA ASN A 393 -7.44 -16.51 -8.08
C ASN A 393 -6.26 -15.76 -8.76
N LEU A 394 -5.05 -15.89 -8.21
CA LEU A 394 -3.86 -15.20 -8.72
C LEU A 394 -3.26 -15.98 -9.89
N ASN A 395 -2.75 -15.27 -10.89
CA ASN A 395 -2.03 -15.86 -12.00
C ASN A 395 -0.68 -16.45 -11.52
N PRO A 396 -0.46 -17.78 -11.55
CA PRO A 396 0.75 -18.38 -11.00
C PRO A 396 2.03 -17.92 -11.71
N LYS A 397 1.96 -17.50 -12.97
CA LYS A 397 3.11 -16.98 -13.71
C LYS A 397 3.51 -15.60 -13.21
N GLU A 398 2.53 -14.73 -12.92
CA GLU A 398 2.79 -13.40 -12.36
C GLU A 398 3.32 -13.50 -10.94
N VAL A 399 2.76 -14.41 -10.12
CA VAL A 399 3.26 -14.67 -8.76
C VAL A 399 4.72 -15.10 -8.81
N LYS A 400 5.05 -16.07 -9.68
CA LYS A 400 6.42 -16.54 -9.86
C LYS A 400 7.35 -15.40 -10.32
N ALA A 401 6.91 -14.58 -11.27
CA ALA A 401 7.71 -13.45 -11.77
C ALA A 401 7.98 -12.39 -10.68
N ALA A 402 6.98 -12.06 -9.85
CA ALA A 402 7.15 -11.17 -8.72
C ALA A 402 8.14 -11.74 -7.68
N GLU A 403 8.01 -13.03 -7.36
CA GLU A 403 8.92 -13.71 -6.43
C GLU A 403 10.38 -13.73 -6.96
N GLU A 404 10.57 -14.12 -8.22
CA GLU A 404 11.89 -14.17 -8.85
C GLU A 404 12.52 -12.78 -8.93
N ARG A 405 11.76 -11.74 -9.27
CA ARG A 405 12.23 -10.35 -9.28
C ARG A 405 12.69 -9.91 -7.89
N ALA A 406 11.92 -10.21 -6.85
CA ALA A 406 12.27 -9.82 -5.48
C ALA A 406 13.55 -10.52 -4.99
N ARG A 407 13.69 -11.82 -5.27
CA ARG A 407 14.87 -12.60 -4.87
C ARG A 407 16.11 -12.18 -5.64
N ALA A 408 16.00 -11.97 -6.95
CA ALA A 408 17.10 -11.45 -7.77
C ALA A 408 17.58 -10.08 -7.27
N MET A 409 16.65 -9.19 -6.90
CA MET A 409 17.00 -7.90 -6.30
C MET A 409 17.78 -8.08 -4.99
N VAL A 410 17.33 -8.98 -4.10
CA VAL A 410 18.04 -9.30 -2.85
C VAL A 410 19.45 -9.83 -3.13
N ASP A 411 19.60 -10.76 -4.08
CA ASP A 411 20.89 -11.33 -4.47
C ASP A 411 21.85 -10.24 -4.98
N GLU A 412 21.38 -9.39 -5.89
CA GLU A 412 22.17 -8.32 -6.50
C GLU A 412 22.55 -7.21 -5.50
N LEU A 413 21.62 -6.81 -4.62
CA LEU A 413 21.91 -5.85 -3.55
C LEU A 413 22.93 -6.42 -2.56
N ASN A 414 22.78 -7.68 -2.16
CA ASN A 414 23.74 -8.35 -1.28
C ASN A 414 25.12 -8.50 -1.93
N ALA A 415 25.19 -8.83 -3.22
CA ALA A 415 26.44 -8.90 -3.97
C ALA A 415 27.13 -7.52 -4.10
N ALA A 416 26.36 -6.44 -4.12
CA ALA A 416 26.87 -5.08 -4.09
C ALA A 416 27.25 -4.58 -2.68
N ASN A 417 27.18 -5.44 -1.65
CA ASN A 417 27.36 -5.08 -0.25
C ASN A 417 26.44 -3.93 0.19
N TYR A 418 25.24 -3.83 -0.42
CA TYR A 418 24.23 -2.87 0.00
C TYR A 418 23.79 -3.21 1.43
N LEU A 419 23.94 -2.22 2.32
CA LEU A 419 23.45 -2.31 3.68
C LEU A 419 22.10 -1.63 3.72
N SER A 420 21.04 -2.43 3.85
CA SER A 420 19.71 -1.86 3.98
C SER A 420 19.64 -1.02 5.26
N PRO A 421 19.23 0.25 5.16
CA PRO A 421 19.09 1.17 6.29
C PRO A 421 17.92 0.79 7.21
N TYR A 422 17.15 -0.23 6.81
CA TYR A 422 15.98 -0.74 7.51
C TYR A 422 16.29 -2.05 8.25
N LEU A 423 17.52 -2.57 8.20
CA LEU A 423 17.97 -3.70 9.02
C LEU A 423 18.26 -3.23 10.45
N PHE A 424 17.54 -3.79 11.42
CA PHE A 424 17.70 -3.47 12.85
C PHE A 424 18.24 -4.70 13.60
N ASP A 425 18.90 -4.48 14.76
CA ASP A 425 19.21 -5.60 15.65
C ASP A 425 17.91 -6.20 16.17
N LEU A 426 17.74 -7.51 16.08
CA LEU A 426 16.58 -8.19 16.68
C LEU A 426 16.87 -8.65 18.11
N ASP A 427 18.13 -8.59 18.56
CA ASP A 427 18.58 -9.08 19.88
C ASP A 427 18.80 -7.95 20.90
N LYS A 428 18.30 -6.72 20.66
CA LYS A 428 18.48 -5.57 21.57
C LYS A 428 17.27 -4.69 21.76
#